data_AF-A0A2G9V2E9-F1
#
_entry.id   AF-A0A2G9V2E9-F1
#
_cell.length_a   1.000
_cell.length_b   1.000
_cell.length_c   1.000
_cell.angle_alpha   90.00
_cell.angle_beta   90.00
_cell.angle_gamma   90.00
#
_symmetry.space_group_name_H-M   'P 1'
#
loop_
_entity.id
_entity.type
_entity.pdbx_description
1 polymer ?
#
loop_
_entity_poly.entity_id
_entity_poly.type
_entity_poly.pdbx_seq_one_letter_code
_entity_poly.pdbx_strand_id
1 'polypeptide(L)'
;MSSFARSRRGGIERWGESAGIEGAKKIWTALLLSKRVDRRVNVVEDFVAFHIPNKFIVGYGLDYNQKFRDLNHICVMSATGIEKYKNS
;
A
#
# COMPACT_ATOMS: atom_id res chain seq x y z
N MET A 1 30.10 26.41 -4.49
CA MET A 1 28.75 26.06 -5.00
C MET A 1 28.55 24.56 -4.84
N SER A 2 27.75 24.13 -3.87
CA SER A 2 27.11 22.80 -3.84
C SER A 2 26.29 22.68 -2.54
N SER A 3 25.28 23.53 -2.43
CA SER A 3 24.11 23.23 -1.60
C SER A 3 23.05 22.62 -2.52
N PHE A 4 22.09 21.89 -1.97
CA PHE A 4 20.90 21.34 -2.63
C PHE A 4 21.04 20.00 -3.39
N ALA A 5 20.81 18.91 -2.68
CA ALA A 5 19.79 17.90 -3.02
C ALA A 5 19.81 16.76 -1.99
N ARG A 6 19.32 17.00 -0.75
CA ARG A 6 18.76 15.89 0.03
C ARG A 6 17.45 15.51 -0.66
N SER A 7 17.56 14.65 -1.67
CA SER A 7 16.41 14.01 -2.30
C SER A 7 15.58 13.40 -1.18
N ARG A 8 14.30 13.78 -1.11
CA ARG A 8 13.31 13.11 -0.28
C ARG A 8 13.10 11.72 -0.89
N ARG A 9 14.05 10.81 -0.66
CA ARG A 9 14.03 9.44 -1.17
C ARG A 9 12.72 8.79 -0.70
N GLY A 10 11.87 8.45 -1.66
CA GLY A 10 10.54 7.91 -1.41
C GLY A 10 10.61 6.56 -0.70
N GLY A 11 9.49 6.08 -0.16
CA GLY A 11 9.46 4.84 0.62
C GLY A 11 10.10 3.64 -0.10
N ILE A 12 9.79 3.46 -1.39
CA ILE A 12 10.22 2.31 -2.21
C ILE A 12 11.74 2.23 -2.38
N GLU A 13 12.44 3.35 -2.55
CA GLU A 13 13.90 3.34 -2.70
C GLU A 13 14.59 2.78 -1.45
N ARG A 14 14.07 3.17 -0.27
CA ARG A 14 14.54 2.65 1.02
C ARG A 14 14.22 1.17 1.21
N TRP A 15 13.08 0.70 0.69
CA TRP A 15 12.75 -0.73 0.65
C TRP A 15 13.70 -1.50 -0.28
N GLY A 16 14.11 -0.90 -1.41
CA GLY A 16 15.04 -1.53 -2.34
C GLY A 16 16.42 -1.80 -1.72
N GLU A 17 16.93 -0.86 -0.94
CA GLU A 17 18.16 -1.05 -0.14
C GLU A 17 17.99 -2.21 0.86
N SER A 18 16.87 -2.24 1.61
CA SER A 18 16.62 -3.29 2.62
C SER A 18 16.32 -4.68 2.02
N ALA A 19 15.76 -4.73 0.81
CA ALA A 19 15.43 -5.97 0.11
C ALA A 19 16.64 -6.58 -0.63
N GLY A 20 17.81 -5.95 -0.57
CA GLY A 20 19.04 -6.45 -1.20
C GLY A 20 19.01 -6.37 -2.73
N ILE A 21 18.21 -5.48 -3.32
CA ILE A 21 18.06 -5.33 -4.78
C ILE A 21 18.98 -4.24 -5.35
N GLU A 22 20.13 -4.01 -4.70
CA GLU A 22 21.09 -2.92 -5.00
C GLU A 22 21.69 -2.96 -6.42
N GLY A 23 21.59 -4.10 -7.13
CA GLY A 23 22.04 -4.26 -8.52
C GLY A 23 20.94 -4.14 -9.58
N ALA A 24 19.69 -3.84 -9.20
CA ALA A 24 18.57 -3.77 -10.14
C ALA A 24 18.69 -2.54 -11.04
N LYS A 25 18.69 -2.74 -12.37
CA LYS A 25 18.74 -1.64 -13.36
C LYS A 25 17.50 -0.74 -13.30
N LYS A 26 16.36 -1.30 -12.91
CA LYS A 26 15.09 -0.59 -12.77
C LYS A 26 14.18 -1.32 -11.78
N ILE A 27 13.43 -0.56 -11.01
CA ILE A 27 12.42 -1.03 -10.06
C ILE A 27 11.09 -0.40 -10.46
N TRP A 28 10.02 -1.19 -10.41
CA TRP A 28 8.66 -0.75 -10.70
C TRP A 28 7.72 -1.21 -9.59
N THR A 29 6.62 -0.51 -9.40
CA THR A 29 5.53 -0.92 -8.51
C THR A 29 4.30 -1.35 -9.27
N ALA A 30 3.68 -2.43 -8.79
CA ALA A 30 2.37 -2.86 -9.24
C ALA A 30 1.43 -2.92 -8.04
N LEU A 31 0.37 -2.11 -8.08
CA LEU A 31 -0.63 -2.02 -7.03
C LEU A 31 -1.96 -2.52 -7.57
N LEU A 32 -2.56 -3.47 -6.87
CA LEU A 32 -3.95 -3.82 -7.13
C LEU A 32 -4.86 -2.62 -6.83
N LEU A 33 -4.63 -1.92 -5.71
CA LEU A 33 -5.49 -0.84 -5.23
C LEU A 33 -4.67 0.36 -4.75
N SER A 34 -5.04 1.56 -5.19
CA SER A 34 -4.50 2.83 -4.70
C SER A 34 -5.62 3.70 -4.10
N LYS A 35 -5.51 4.06 -2.82
CA LYS A 35 -6.49 4.95 -2.17
C LYS A 35 -6.28 6.39 -2.62
N ARG A 36 -7.38 7.06 -2.96
CA ARG A 36 -7.43 8.50 -3.24
C ARG A 36 -7.38 9.30 -1.93
N VAL A 37 -6.19 9.40 -1.36
CA VAL A 37 -5.89 10.11 -0.11
C VAL A 37 -4.59 10.89 -0.26
N ASP A 38 -4.48 11.97 0.51
CA ASP A 38 -3.18 12.62 0.68
C ASP A 38 -2.24 11.70 1.46
N ARG A 39 -1.05 11.47 0.93
CA ARG A 39 -0.09 10.51 1.48
C ARG A 39 1.01 11.26 2.19
N ARG A 40 1.33 10.82 3.41
CA ARG A 40 2.49 11.33 4.15
C ARG A 40 3.82 11.08 3.45
N VAL A 41 3.87 10.05 2.60
CA VAL A 41 5.06 9.67 1.82
C VAL A 41 4.65 9.49 0.37
N ASN A 42 5.38 10.13 -0.54
CA ASN A 42 5.22 9.91 -1.96
C ASN A 42 5.78 8.54 -2.34
N VAL A 43 4.97 7.79 -3.07
CA VAL A 43 5.25 6.45 -3.57
C VAL A 43 5.01 6.54 -5.07
N VAL A 44 5.99 6.11 -5.87
CA VAL A 44 5.81 6.00 -7.33
C VAL A 44 4.88 4.81 -7.57
N GLU A 45 3.75 5.05 -8.24
CA GLU A 45 2.74 4.05 -8.57
C GLU A 45 2.79 3.80 -10.08
N ASP A 46 3.66 2.89 -10.54
CA ASP A 46 3.88 2.71 -11.98
C ASP A 46 2.70 2.00 -12.65
N PHE A 47 2.14 0.99 -11.98
CA PHE A 47 0.97 0.26 -12.44
C PHE A 47 -0.07 0.19 -11.34
N VAL A 48 -1.26 0.74 -11.60
CA VAL A 48 -2.41 0.71 -10.68
C VAL A 48 -3.59 0.06 -11.39
N ALA A 49 -4.14 -1.01 -10.82
CA ALA A 49 -5.34 -1.64 -11.38
C ALA A 49 -6.61 -0.82 -11.04
N PHE A 50 -6.78 -0.41 -9.78
CA PHE A 50 -7.94 0.42 -9.39
C PHE A 50 -7.58 1.53 -8.41
N HIS A 51 -8.09 2.74 -8.69
CA HIS A 51 -8.11 3.83 -7.71
C HIS A 51 -9.42 3.81 -6.92
N ILE A 52 -9.33 3.66 -5.60
CA ILE A 52 -10.48 3.47 -4.71
C ILE A 52 -10.69 4.65 -3.74
N PRO A 53 -11.91 4.87 -3.23
CA PRO A 53 -12.15 5.88 -2.20
C PRO A 53 -11.44 5.52 -0.88
N ASN A 54 -11.37 6.49 0.03
CA ASN A 54 -10.84 6.28 1.37
C ASN A 54 -11.82 5.49 2.25
N LYS A 55 -11.91 4.18 2.02
CA LYS A 55 -12.67 3.23 2.82
C LYS A 55 -11.74 2.12 3.31
N PHE A 56 -12.09 1.51 4.43
CA PHE A 56 -11.42 0.30 4.88
C PHE A 56 -11.99 -0.90 4.12
N ILE A 57 -11.10 -1.73 3.56
CA ILE A 57 -11.47 -2.83 2.66
C ILE A 57 -10.83 -4.13 3.13
N VAL A 58 -11.48 -5.24 2.82
CA VAL A 58 -11.07 -6.61 3.13
C VAL A 58 -11.35 -7.53 1.94
N GLY A 59 -10.82 -8.74 1.96
CA GLY A 59 -11.00 -9.73 0.90
C GLY A 59 -9.89 -9.71 -0.15
N TYR A 60 -9.84 -10.76 -0.96
CA TYR A 60 -8.81 -10.99 -1.96
C TYR A 60 -7.39 -10.93 -1.36
N GLY A 61 -7.21 -11.63 -0.23
CA GLY A 61 -5.97 -11.62 0.55
C GLY A 61 -5.80 -10.44 1.51
N LEU A 62 -6.58 -9.35 1.37
CA LEU A 62 -6.61 -8.23 2.32
C LEU A 62 -7.38 -8.62 3.58
N ASP A 63 -6.91 -8.18 4.73
CA ASP A 63 -7.45 -8.63 6.02
C ASP A 63 -7.82 -7.51 6.99
N TYR A 64 -8.63 -7.91 7.96
CA TYR A 64 -8.79 -7.21 9.23
C TYR A 64 -8.53 -8.21 10.36
N ASN A 65 -7.46 -8.00 11.13
CA ASN A 65 -7.02 -8.91 12.19
C ASN A 65 -6.98 -10.38 11.73
N GLN A 66 -6.32 -10.63 10.60
CA GLN A 66 -6.18 -11.95 9.97
C GLN A 66 -7.48 -12.58 9.46
N LYS A 67 -8.62 -11.89 9.50
CA LYS A 67 -9.90 -12.36 8.96
C LYS A 67 -10.12 -11.89 7.53
N PHE A 68 -11.01 -12.59 6.83
CA PHE A 68 -11.53 -12.24 5.49
C PHE A 68 -10.56 -12.38 4.32
N ARG A 69 -9.35 -12.94 4.51
CA ARG A 69 -8.38 -13.17 3.43
C ARG A 69 -8.92 -14.06 2.30
N ASP A 70 -9.81 -14.98 2.67
CA ASP A 70 -10.42 -16.02 1.85
C ASP A 70 -11.66 -15.55 1.07
N LEU A 71 -12.10 -14.31 1.25
CA LEU A 71 -13.18 -13.76 0.42
C LEU A 71 -12.69 -13.52 -1.01
N ASN A 72 -13.40 -14.05 -2.00
CA ASN A 72 -13.07 -13.89 -3.42
C ASN A 72 -13.29 -12.45 -3.96
N HIS A 73 -13.97 -11.60 -3.19
CA HIS A 73 -14.29 -10.23 -3.56
C HIS A 73 -13.61 -9.23 -2.63
N ILE A 74 -13.29 -8.06 -3.18
CA ILE A 74 -12.88 -6.90 -2.40
C ILE A 74 -14.14 -6.22 -1.87
N CYS A 75 -14.27 -6.12 -0.56
CA CYS A 75 -15.44 -5.60 0.11
C CYS A 75 -15.09 -4.41 1.02
N VAL A 76 -16.03 -3.48 1.22
CA VAL A 76 -15.91 -2.43 2.24
C VAL A 76 -16.30 -3.01 3.59
N MET A 77 -15.49 -2.75 4.61
CA MET A 77 -15.78 -3.20 5.97
C MET A 77 -16.91 -2.41 6.61
N SER A 78 -17.88 -3.09 7.21
CA SER A 78 -18.99 -2.48 7.96
C SER A 78 -18.58 -2.12 9.39
N ALA A 79 -19.27 -1.17 10.01
CA ALA A 79 -19.02 -0.79 11.41
C ALA A 79 -19.20 -1.98 12.37
N THR A 80 -20.24 -2.78 12.18
CA THR A 80 -20.48 -4.02 12.95
C THR A 80 -19.34 -5.02 12.77
N GLY A 81 -18.81 -5.15 11.54
CA GLY A 81 -17.66 -6.00 11.26
C GLY A 81 -16.40 -5.53 12.00
N ILE A 82 -16.12 -4.22 12.00
CA ILE A 82 -15.00 -3.64 12.74
C ILE A 82 -15.11 -4.00 14.23
N GLU A 83 -16.23 -3.67 14.88
CA GLU A 83 -16.38 -3.90 16.31
C GLU A 83 -16.29 -5.38 16.69
N LYS A 84 -16.88 -6.27 15.88
CA LYS A 84 -16.85 -7.72 16.13
C LYS A 84 -15.42 -8.29 16.17
N TYR A 85 -14.55 -7.81 15.29
CA TYR A 85 -13.22 -8.39 15.09
C TYR A 85 -12.08 -7.53 15.66
N LYS A 86 -12.40 -6.41 16.33
CA LYS A 86 -11.41 -5.43 16.83
C LYS A 86 -10.38 -6.01 17.79
N ASN A 87 -10.80 -6.97 18.62
CA ASN A 87 -9.97 -7.61 19.66
C ASN A 87 -9.76 -9.12 19.39
N SER A 88 -9.97 -9.55 18.14
CA SER A 88 -9.74 -10.95 17.73
C SER A 88 -8.27 -11.30 17.58
#